data_AF-A0A256WAV6-F1
#
_entry.id   AF-A0A256WAV6-F1
#
_cell.length_a   1.000
_cell.length_b   1.000
_cell.length_c   1.000
_cell.angle_alpha   90.00
_cell.angle_beta   90.00
_cell.angle_gamma   90.00
#
_symmetry.space_group_name_H-M   'P 1'
#
loop_
_entity.id
_entity.type
_entity.pdbx_description
1 polymer ?
#
loop_
_entity_poly.entity_id
_entity_poly.type
_entity_poly.pdbx_seq_one_letter_code
_entity_poly.pdbx_strand_id
1 'polypeptide(L)' 'MLKEREIRTKILRRVEKISTDKLDDIWEFLRKIEKNSRKKDDILSYAGCWKDLDKNLIDDLTINLGTKRIEEDRGGI' A
#
# COMPACT_ATOMS: atom_id res chain seq x y z
N MET A 1 1.89 -4.27 -28.11
CA MET A 1 2.15 -3.11 -27.23
C MET A 1 2.64 -1.90 -28.04
N LEU A 2 1.77 -1.26 -28.82
CA LEU A 2 2.10 -0.01 -29.53
C LEU A 2 1.82 1.25 -28.68
N LYS A 3 0.89 1.15 -27.71
CA LYS A 3 0.39 2.29 -26.93
C LYS A 3 1.42 2.93 -25.97
N GLU A 4 2.30 2.16 -25.33
CA GLU A 4 3.20 2.72 -24.32
C GLU A 4 4.23 3.69 -24.92
N ARG A 5 4.84 3.31 -26.05
CA ARG A 5 5.80 4.16 -26.77
C ARG A 5 5.13 5.43 -27.30
N GLU A 6 3.91 5.32 -27.81
CA GLU A 6 3.12 6.46 -28.26
C GLU A 6 2.79 7.42 -27.13
N ILE A 7 2.41 6.90 -25.95
CA ILE A 7 2.11 7.70 -24.76
C ILE A 7 3.37 8.44 -24.28
N ARG A 8 4.51 7.75 -24.16
CA ARG A 8 5.79 8.38 -23.80
C ARG A 8 6.17 9.50 -24.76
N THR A 9 6.03 9.26 -26.06
CA THR A 9 6.35 10.25 -27.10
C THR A 9 5.43 11.47 -27.02
N LYS A 10 4.13 11.28 -26.72
CA LYS A 10 3.18 12.38 -26.54
C LYS A 10 3.51 13.23 -25.32
N ILE A 11 3.90 12.61 -24.21
CA ILE A 11 4.30 13.31 -22.98
C ILE A 11 5.56 14.16 -23.24
N LEU A 12 6.59 13.56 -23.85
CA LEU A 12 7.87 14.24 -24.11
C LEU A 12 7.69 15.50 -24.97
N ARG A 13 6.94 15.36 -26.09
CA ARG A 13 6.60 16.50 -26.96
C ARG A 13 5.80 17.60 -26.27
N ARG A 14 5.04 17.27 -25.22
CA ARG A 14 4.27 18.26 -24.48
C ARG A 14 5.14 19.00 -23.48
N VAL A 15 6.04 18.29 -22.78
CA VAL A 15 7.00 18.88 -21.84
C VAL A 15 7.97 19.82 -22.56
N GLU A 16 8.47 19.45 -23.73
CA GLU A 16 9.37 20.30 -24.55
C GLU A 16 8.74 21.65 -24.97
N LYS A 17 7.41 21.73 -25.03
CA LYS A 17 6.68 22.94 -25.45
C LYS A 17 6.23 23.80 -24.27
N ILE A 18 6.52 23.38 -23.04
CA ILE A 18 6.11 24.11 -21.84
C ILE A 18 7.18 25.14 -21.51
N SER A 19 6.72 26.29 -21.04
CA SER A 19 7.58 27.38 -20.62
C SER A 19 8.38 26.98 -19.38
N THR A 20 9.61 27.47 -19.28
CA THR A 20 10.58 27.05 -18.25
C THR A 20 10.09 27.28 -16.82
N ASP A 21 9.28 28.31 -16.61
CA ASP A 21 8.61 28.64 -15.34
C ASP A 21 7.67 27.54 -14.84
N LYS A 22 7.16 26.68 -15.72
CA LYS A 22 6.23 25.58 -15.38
C LYS A 22 6.88 24.21 -15.34
N LEU A 23 8.16 24.11 -15.68
CA LEU A 23 8.89 22.84 -15.64
C LEU A 23 9.04 22.33 -14.20
N ASP A 24 9.25 23.24 -13.25
CA ASP A 24 9.36 22.90 -11.83
C ASP A 24 8.04 22.32 -11.28
N ASP A 25 6.90 22.92 -11.65
CA ASP A 25 5.57 22.42 -11.27
C ASP A 25 5.30 21.01 -11.81
N ILE A 26 5.71 20.76 -13.06
CA ILE A 26 5.56 19.45 -13.70
C ILE A 26 6.48 18.42 -13.05
N TRP A 27 7.70 18.81 -12.73
CA TRP A 27 8.65 17.98 -12.02
C TRP A 27 8.11 17.56 -10.65
N GLU A 28 7.59 18.51 -9.87
CA GLU A 28 6.94 18.23 -8.60
C GLU A 28 5.75 17.28 -8.74
N PHE A 29 4.92 17.49 -9.77
CA PHE A 29 3.76 16.65 -10.03
C PHE A 29 4.15 15.21 -10.39
N LEU A 30 5.15 15.02 -11.26
CA LEU A 30 5.69 13.70 -11.60
C LEU A 30 6.22 12.98 -10.37
N ARG A 31 6.96 13.69 -9.52
CA ARG A 31 7.50 13.15 -8.26
C ARG A 31 6.39 12.67 -7.32
N LYS A 32 5.27 13.39 -7.23
CA LYS A 32 4.09 12.99 -6.43
C LYS A 32 3.44 11.73 -7.00
N ILE A 33 3.32 11.62 -8.32
CA ILE A 33 2.76 10.41 -8.97
C ILE A 33 3.64 9.18 -8.70
N GLU A 34 4.95 9.32 -8.85
CA GLU A 34 5.90 8.23 -8.59
C GLU A 34 5.90 7.78 -7.13
N LYS A 35 5.80 8.75 -6.20
CA LYS A 35 5.70 8.46 -4.76
C LYS A 35 4.41 7.72 -4.41
N ASN A 36 3.29 8.08 -5.04
CA ASN A 36 1.98 7.45 -4.84
C ASN A 36 1.83 6.11 -5.58
N SER A 37 2.92 5.50 -6.05
CA SER A 37 2.95 4.11 -6.53
C SER A 37 2.63 3.15 -5.37
N ARG A 38 1.32 2.98 -5.18
CA ARG A 38 0.54 2.44 -4.05
C ARG A 38 1.05 1.20 -3.32
N LYS A 39 1.94 0.40 -3.90
CA LYS A 39 2.35 -0.88 -3.30
C LYS A 39 2.98 -0.73 -1.92
N LYS A 40 3.71 0.34 -1.65
CA LYS A 40 4.33 0.55 -0.33
C LYS A 40 3.37 1.19 0.66
N ASP A 41 2.55 2.15 0.24
CA ASP A 41 1.60 2.85 1.11
C ASP A 41 0.48 1.92 1.58
N ASP A 42 -0.02 1.03 0.71
CA ASP A 42 -1.04 0.04 1.08
C ASP A 42 -0.49 -0.92 2.15
N ILE A 43 0.74 -1.44 1.99
CA ILE A 43 1.37 -2.33 2.98
C ILE A 43 1.61 -1.60 4.31
N LEU A 44 2.06 -0.34 4.26
CA LEU A 44 2.31 0.47 5.45
C LEU A 44 1.01 0.90 6.15
N SER A 45 -0.13 0.97 5.46
CA SER A 45 -1.43 1.22 6.08
C SER A 45 -1.85 0.13 7.08
N TYR A 46 -1.35 -1.09 6.91
CA TYR A 46 -1.55 -2.19 7.85
C TYR A 46 -0.49 -2.20 8.98
N ALA A 47 0.54 -1.35 8.92
CA ALA A 47 1.55 -1.29 9.96
C ALA A 47 0.97 -0.65 11.24
N GLY A 48 0.89 -1.43 12.31
CA GLY A 48 0.41 -0.95 13.60
C GLY A 48 -1.09 -1.17 13.85
N CYS A 49 -1.85 -1.76 12.92
CA CYS A 49 -3.25 -2.15 13.19
C CYS A 49 -3.39 -3.13 14.36
N TRP A 50 -2.32 -3.83 14.72
CA TRP A 50 -2.23 -4.71 15.89
C TRP A 50 -2.03 -3.99 17.23
N LYS A 51 -1.64 -2.70 17.23
CA LYS A 51 -1.44 -1.94 18.48
C LYS A 51 -2.75 -1.55 19.15
N ASP A 52 -3.81 -1.41 18.35
CA ASP A 52 -5.15 -1.02 18.83
C ASP A 52 -6.04 -2.25 19.12
N LEU A 53 -5.53 -3.46 18.86
CA LEU A 53 -6.19 -4.71 19.20
C LEU A 53 -6.00 -5.01 20.69
N ASP A 54 -7.09 -5.40 21.38
CA ASP A 54 -7.03 -5.80 22.78
C ASP A 54 -6.02 -6.93 22.96
N LYS A 55 -5.13 -6.79 23.95
CA LYS A 55 -4.12 -7.78 24.27
C LYS A 55 -4.76 -9.14 24.58
N ASN A 56 -5.91 -9.16 25.24
CA ASN A 56 -6.61 -10.42 25.54
C ASN A 56 -7.05 -11.13 24.25
N LEU A 57 -7.49 -10.38 23.25
CA LEU A 57 -7.88 -10.92 21.95
C LEU A 57 -6.65 -11.47 21.20
N ILE A 58 -5.52 -10.77 21.26
CA ILE A 58 -4.26 -11.27 20.67
C ILE A 58 -3.83 -12.57 21.36
N ASP A 59 -3.77 -12.57 22.69
CA ASP A 59 -3.36 -13.72 23.49
C ASP A 59 -4.30 -14.92 23.23
N ASP A 60 -5.59 -14.68 23.03
CA ASP A 60 -6.55 -15.71 22.65
C ASP A 60 -6.38 -16.26 21.23
N LEU A 61 -5.99 -15.40 20.29
CA LEU A 61 -5.73 -15.78 18.90
C LEU A 61 -4.32 -16.39 18.70
N THR A 62 -3.42 -16.25 19.68
CA THR A 62 -2.04 -16.76 19.57
C THR A 62 -1.67 -17.76 20.66
N ILE A 63 -1.65 -17.34 21.92
CA ILE A 63 -1.10 -18.11 23.06
C ILE A 63 -2.09 -19.19 23.49
N ASN A 64 -3.35 -18.81 23.66
CA ASN A 64 -4.41 -19.69 24.18
C ASN A 64 -5.12 -20.47 23.07
N LEU A 65 -4.75 -20.26 21.79
CA LEU A 65 -5.42 -20.89 20.66
C LEU A 65 -5.32 -22.42 20.71
N GLY A 66 -4.15 -22.94 21.07
CA GLY A 66 -3.91 -24.38 21.14
C GLY A 66 -4.70 -25.05 22.27
N THR A 67 -4.76 -24.42 23.44
CA THR A 67 -5.52 -24.94 24.59
C THR A 67 -7.02 -24.88 24.32
N LYS A 68 -7.53 -23.79 23.74
CA LYS A 68 -8.95 -23.67 23.36
C LYS A 68 -9.40 -24.74 22.36
N ARG A 69 -8.58 -25.04 21.33
CA ARG A 69 -8.88 -26.12 20.38
C ARG A 69 -8.99 -27.48 21.05
N ILE A 70 -8.09 -27.78 21.98
CA ILE A 70 -8.11 -29.05 22.73
C ILE A 70 -9.34 -29.12 23.65
N GLU A 71 -9.74 -28.00 24.25
CA GLU A 71 -10.94 -27.93 25.09
C GLU A 71 -12.23 -28.08 24.26
N GLU A 72 -12.31 -27.48 23.07
CA GLU A 72 -13.41 -27.66 22.13
C GLU A 72 -13.51 -29.12 21.65
N ASP A 73 -12.38 -29.74 21.31
CA ASP A 73 -12.32 -31.16 20.93
C ASP A 73 -12.73 -32.09 22.08
N ARG A 74 -12.49 -31.69 23.33
CA ARG A 74 -12.84 -32.46 24.55
C ARG A 74 -14.26 -32.20 25.05
N GLY A 75 -14.84 -31.04 24.75
CA GLY A 75 -16.20 -30.65 25.12
C GLY A 75 -17.28 -31.16 24.16
N GLY A 76 -16.89 -31.84 23.08
CA GLY A 76 -17.79 -32.57 22.18
C GLY A 76 -18.10 -33.99 22.66
N ILE A 77 -18.76 -34.13 23.81
CA ILE A 77 -19.50 -35.35 24.22
C ILE A 77 -20.82 -34.91 24.86
#